data_AF-A0A5M9TQ45-F1
#
_entry.id   AF-A0A5M9TQ45-F1
#
_cell.length_a   1.000
_cell.length_b   1.000
_cell.length_c   1.000
_cell.angle_alpha   90.00
_cell.angle_beta   90.00
_cell.angle_gamma   90.00
#
_symmetry.space_group_name_H-M   'P 1'
#
loop_
_entity.id
_entity.type
_entity.pdbx_description
1 polymer ?
#
loop_
_entity_poly.entity_id
_entity_poly.type
_entity_poly.pdbx_seq_one_letter_code
_entity_poly.pdbx_strand_id
1 'polypeptide(L)'
;MPDFRGTNGNEGNGIVYADGFSTGDGSVPFPRTVASTTITFNPPSLATGAFAVSTAITVTGVALGDSVALYPPYDTDGVIYQATPSAANAIKISLINANTATKDLASGTWGVVVTRRG
;
A
#
# COMPACT_ATOMS: atom_id res chain seq x y z
N MET A 1 9.70 -43.14 -20.18
CA MET A 1 9.43 -41.71 -19.90
C MET A 1 10.65 -41.17 -19.17
N PRO A 2 11.21 -39.99 -19.52
CA PRO A 2 12.35 -39.43 -18.78
C PRO A 2 11.93 -39.13 -17.33
N ASP A 3 12.73 -39.56 -16.36
CA ASP A 3 12.52 -39.30 -14.93
C ASP A 3 13.11 -37.94 -14.56
N PHE A 4 12.38 -37.17 -13.73
CA PHE A 4 12.76 -35.84 -13.26
C PHE A 4 13.56 -35.88 -11.94
N ARG A 5 13.79 -37.07 -11.38
CA ARG A 5 14.55 -37.25 -10.13
C ARG A 5 16.02 -37.49 -10.49
N GLY A 6 16.78 -36.41 -10.59
CA GLY A 6 18.19 -36.46 -11.00
C GLY A 6 19.06 -37.34 -10.10
N THR A 7 19.90 -38.18 -10.72
CA THR A 7 20.98 -38.93 -10.05
C THR A 7 22.36 -38.53 -10.57
N ASN A 8 22.56 -37.30 -11.04
CA ASN A 8 23.89 -36.77 -11.39
C ASN A 8 23.88 -35.23 -11.34
N GLY A 9 24.58 -34.65 -10.37
CA GLY A 9 25.21 -33.32 -10.49
C GLY A 9 24.38 -32.08 -10.14
N ASN A 10 23.05 -32.18 -9.95
CA ASN A 10 22.21 -31.04 -9.57
C ASN A 10 21.49 -31.26 -8.22
N GLU A 11 22.21 -31.80 -7.24
CA GLU A 11 21.74 -31.87 -5.85
C GLU A 11 21.63 -30.46 -5.26
N GLY A 12 20.43 -29.86 -5.35
CA GLY A 12 20.13 -28.58 -4.72
C GLY A 12 19.40 -27.55 -5.59
N ASN A 13 19.27 -27.79 -6.89
CA ASN A 13 18.52 -26.89 -7.79
C ASN A 13 17.13 -27.47 -8.14
N GLY A 14 16.52 -28.16 -7.18
CA GLY A 14 15.19 -28.75 -7.31
C GLY A 14 14.08 -27.70 -7.28
N ILE A 15 14.07 -26.78 -8.24
CA ILE A 15 12.85 -26.04 -8.58
C ILE A 15 12.17 -26.85 -9.67
N VAL A 16 11.17 -27.65 -9.26
CA VAL A 16 10.17 -28.14 -10.20
C VAL A 16 9.40 -26.90 -10.64
N TYR A 17 9.62 -26.43 -11.87
CA TYR A 17 8.74 -25.45 -12.51
C TYR A 17 7.42 -26.17 -12.87
N ALA A 18 6.64 -26.55 -11.87
CA ALA A 18 5.22 -26.80 -12.05
C ALA A 18 4.61 -25.41 -12.25
N ASP A 19 4.54 -24.99 -13.51
CA ASP A 19 4.02 -23.69 -13.94
C ASP A 19 4.69 -22.48 -13.23
N GLY A 20 5.96 -22.25 -13.52
CA GLY A 20 6.56 -20.91 -13.59
C GLY A 20 6.42 -19.90 -12.43
N PHE A 21 5.86 -20.21 -11.27
CA PHE A 21 5.65 -19.21 -10.22
C PHE A 21 6.82 -19.19 -9.22
N SER A 22 7.90 -18.54 -9.64
CA SER A 22 8.95 -18.10 -8.72
C SER A 22 8.53 -16.77 -8.09
N THR A 23 8.24 -16.75 -6.79
CA THR A 23 8.03 -15.51 -6.03
C THR A 23 9.33 -14.89 -5.50
N GLY A 24 10.48 -15.49 -5.81
CA GLY A 24 11.78 -15.13 -5.23
C GLY A 24 12.79 -14.54 -6.21
N ASP A 25 12.55 -14.70 -7.51
CA ASP A 25 13.40 -14.10 -8.54
C ASP A 25 12.72 -12.83 -9.03
N GLY A 26 13.37 -11.68 -8.88
CA GLY A 26 12.85 -10.35 -9.29
C GLY A 26 12.59 -10.20 -10.80
N SER A 27 12.51 -11.30 -11.54
CA SER A 27 12.18 -11.42 -12.96
C SER A 27 10.68 -11.41 -13.22
N VAL A 28 9.84 -11.63 -12.21
CA VAL A 28 8.39 -11.47 -12.32
C VAL A 28 7.95 -10.08 -11.84
N PRO A 29 7.37 -9.23 -12.70
CA PRO A 29 6.96 -7.88 -12.34
C PRO A 29 5.65 -7.93 -11.54
N PHE A 30 5.75 -8.37 -10.29
CA PHE A 30 4.66 -8.30 -9.32
C PHE A 30 4.84 -7.10 -8.39
N PRO A 31 3.76 -6.43 -7.98
CA PRO A 31 3.83 -5.40 -6.95
C PRO A 31 4.42 -5.99 -5.67
N ARG A 32 5.49 -5.40 -5.16
CA ARG A 32 6.06 -5.78 -3.86
C ARG A 32 5.55 -4.87 -2.76
N THR A 33 5.28 -5.42 -1.58
CA THR A 33 5.00 -4.63 -0.39
C THR A 33 6.30 -3.98 0.10
N VAL A 34 6.32 -2.66 0.13
CA VAL A 34 7.46 -1.85 0.60
C VAL A 34 7.34 -1.57 2.10
N ALA A 35 6.13 -1.26 2.56
CA ALA A 35 5.84 -1.00 3.96
C ALA A 35 4.43 -1.48 4.29
N SER A 36 4.26 -2.06 5.47
CA SER A 36 2.97 -2.33 6.10
C SER A 36 3.08 -1.84 7.53
N THR A 37 2.44 -0.71 7.82
CA THR A 37 2.56 -0.02 9.10
C THR A 37 1.26 0.70 9.44
N THR A 38 1.22 1.32 10.60
CA THR A 38 0.10 2.15 11.04
C THR A 38 0.57 3.58 11.29
N ILE A 39 -0.30 4.55 11.01
CA ILE A 39 -0.06 5.97 11.30
C ILE A 39 -1.19 6.51 12.16
N THR A 40 -0.89 7.50 13.00
CA THR A 40 -1.93 8.29 13.65
C THR A 40 -2.30 9.44 12.73
N PHE A 41 -3.57 9.51 12.33
CA PHE A 41 -4.08 10.57 11.48
C PHE A 41 -5.31 11.21 12.13
N ASN A 42 -5.28 12.54 12.24
CA ASN A 42 -6.40 13.35 12.70
C ASN A 42 -6.95 14.15 11.52
N PRO A 43 -8.05 13.69 10.89
CA PRO A 43 -8.64 14.41 9.78
C PRO A 43 -9.18 15.78 10.24
N PRO A 44 -9.04 16.85 9.43
CA PRO A 44 -9.72 18.11 9.73
C PRO A 44 -11.24 17.96 9.57
N SER A 45 -11.98 18.89 10.15
CA SER A 45 -13.41 19.05 9.84
C SER A 45 -13.58 19.38 8.34
N LEU A 46 -14.46 18.65 7.66
CA LEU A 46 -14.69 18.80 6.23
C LEU A 46 -16.11 19.33 5.99
N ALA A 47 -16.23 20.60 5.59
CA ALA A 47 -17.49 21.14 5.08
C ALA A 47 -17.94 20.42 3.81
N THR A 48 -19.21 20.57 3.42
CA THR A 48 -19.76 20.02 2.18
C THR A 48 -18.94 20.44 0.96
N GLY A 49 -18.45 19.48 0.18
CA GLY A 49 -17.61 19.72 -1.00
C GLY A 49 -16.17 20.16 -0.69
N ALA A 50 -15.75 20.15 0.58
CA ALA A 50 -14.40 20.55 0.94
C ALA A 50 -13.36 19.52 0.47
N PHE A 51 -12.25 20.03 -0.04
CA PHE A 51 -11.03 19.28 -0.33
C PHE A 51 -9.96 19.68 0.68
N ALA A 52 -9.42 18.71 1.41
CA ALA A 52 -8.34 18.93 2.37
C ALA A 52 -7.16 18.00 2.07
N VAL A 53 -5.94 18.50 2.28
CA VAL A 53 -4.72 17.71 2.17
C VAL A 53 -3.99 17.76 3.49
N SER A 54 -3.59 16.60 4.00
CA SER A 54 -2.81 16.51 5.21
C SER A 54 -1.42 17.14 5.03
N THR A 55 -0.79 17.46 6.15
CA THR A 55 0.67 17.63 6.18
C THR A 55 1.36 16.32 5.82
N ALA A 56 2.66 16.39 5.52
CA ALA A 56 3.45 15.21 5.22
C ALA A 56 3.52 14.28 6.44
N ILE A 57 3.12 13.01 6.26
CA ILE A 57 3.16 11.96 7.27
C ILE A 57 4.34 11.04 6.94
N THR A 58 5.19 10.79 7.94
CA THR A 58 6.38 9.96 7.78
C THR A 58 5.99 8.49 7.65
N VAL A 59 6.35 7.87 6.53
CA VAL A 59 6.22 6.43 6.28
C VAL A 59 7.51 5.95 5.63
N THR A 60 8.37 5.31 6.42
CA THR A 60 9.70 4.86 5.97
C THR A 60 9.61 3.86 4.82
N GLY A 61 10.48 4.01 3.82
CA GLY A 61 10.57 3.13 2.65
C GLY A 61 9.78 3.62 1.44
N VAL A 62 8.83 4.55 1.63
CA VAL A 62 8.05 5.17 0.54
C VAL A 62 8.95 5.98 -0.38
N ALA A 63 8.72 5.85 -1.68
CA ALA A 63 9.28 6.69 -2.72
C ALA A 63 8.18 7.22 -3.64
N LEU A 64 8.51 8.24 -4.44
CA LEU A 64 7.60 8.76 -5.46
C LEU A 64 7.27 7.66 -6.47
N GLY A 65 5.98 7.54 -6.81
CA GLY A 65 5.48 6.52 -7.73
C GLY A 65 4.96 5.23 -7.06
N ASP A 66 5.09 5.11 -5.74
CA ASP A 66 4.47 4.00 -5.00
C ASP A 66 2.94 4.15 -4.91
N SER A 67 2.26 3.02 -4.85
CA SER A 67 0.84 2.95 -4.52
C SER A 67 0.68 2.82 -3.01
N VAL A 68 -0.23 3.61 -2.43
CA VAL A 68 -0.49 3.63 -0.98
C VAL A 68 -1.96 3.33 -0.74
N ALA A 69 -2.22 2.21 -0.08
CA ALA A 69 -3.54 1.84 0.42
C ALA A 69 -3.69 2.26 1.88
N LEU A 70 -4.85 2.83 2.21
CA LEU A 70 -5.21 3.29 3.55
C LEU A 70 -6.36 2.44 4.11
N TYR A 71 -6.27 2.11 5.39
CA TYR A 71 -7.23 1.30 6.12
C TYR A 71 -7.66 2.05 7.38
N PRO A 72 -8.71 2.89 7.30
CA PRO A 72 -9.23 3.60 8.46
C PRO A 72 -9.82 2.62 9.50
N PRO A 73 -9.74 2.93 10.81
CA PRO A 73 -10.23 2.03 11.87
C PRO A 73 -11.75 2.12 12.10
N TYR A 74 -12.45 2.99 11.36
CA TYR A 74 -13.88 3.26 11.46
C TYR A 74 -14.48 3.50 10.06
N ASP A 75 -15.80 3.52 9.97
CA ASP A 75 -16.53 3.95 8.76
C ASP A 75 -16.27 5.44 8.49
N THR A 76 -15.79 5.77 7.28
CA THR A 76 -15.50 7.15 6.89
C THR A 76 -16.73 7.93 6.45
N ASP A 77 -17.92 7.33 6.55
CA ASP A 77 -19.20 8.03 6.40
C ASP A 77 -19.29 8.78 5.05
N GLY A 78 -18.88 8.07 3.99
CA GLY A 78 -18.89 8.56 2.60
C GLY A 78 -17.76 9.53 2.24
N VAL A 79 -16.81 9.83 3.15
CA VAL A 79 -15.63 10.65 2.82
C VAL A 79 -14.70 9.86 1.90
N ILE A 80 -14.36 10.46 0.76
CA ILE A 80 -13.40 9.92 -0.20
C ILE A 80 -12.00 10.32 0.24
N TYR A 81 -11.06 9.37 0.30
CA TYR A 81 -9.69 9.63 0.69
C TYR A 81 -8.70 8.95 -0.25
N GLN A 82 -7.53 9.57 -0.41
CA GLN A 82 -6.43 9.02 -1.20
C GLN A 82 -5.09 9.38 -0.56
N ALA A 83 -4.23 8.39 -0.36
CA ALA A 83 -2.83 8.63 -0.02
C ALA A 83 -1.97 8.73 -1.28
N THR A 84 -1.02 9.66 -1.26
CA THR A 84 -0.02 9.83 -2.31
C THR A 84 1.37 10.01 -1.70
N PRO A 85 2.43 9.36 -2.23
CA PRO A 85 3.80 9.68 -1.88
C PRO A 85 4.10 11.14 -2.24
N SER A 86 4.51 11.94 -1.25
CA SER A 86 4.87 13.35 -1.47
C SER A 86 6.36 13.58 -1.58
N ALA A 87 7.17 12.71 -0.97
CA ALA A 87 8.63 12.72 -1.01
C ALA A 87 9.17 11.37 -0.55
N ALA A 88 10.49 11.21 -0.52
CA ALA A 88 11.11 10.06 0.14
C ALA A 88 10.66 9.98 1.61
N ASN A 89 10.22 8.80 2.03
CA ASN A 89 9.73 8.50 3.38
C ASN A 89 8.51 9.33 3.83
N ALA A 90 7.74 9.90 2.90
CA ALA A 90 6.61 10.76 3.24
C ALA A 90 5.41 10.59 2.31
N ILE A 91 4.22 10.52 2.90
CA ILE A 91 2.94 10.52 2.19
C ILE A 91 2.10 11.73 2.58
N LYS A 92 1.14 12.09 1.73
CA LYS A 92 0.04 13.00 2.04
C LYS A 92 -1.29 12.31 1.79
N ILE A 93 -2.27 12.62 2.62
CA ILE A 93 -3.63 12.11 2.51
C ILE A 93 -4.51 13.26 2.05
N SER A 94 -5.15 13.09 0.90
CA SER A 94 -6.17 13.98 0.38
C SER A 94 -7.53 13.43 0.76
N LEU A 95 -8.44 14.30 1.22
CA LEU A 95 -9.80 13.96 1.60
C LEU A 95 -10.79 14.88 0.89
N ILE A 96 -11.91 14.30 0.47
CA ILE A 96 -13.04 15.02 -0.13
C ILE A 96 -14.31 14.61 0.60
N ASN A 97 -15.04 15.58 1.12
CA ASN A 97 -16.38 15.36 1.62
C ASN A 97 -17.40 15.52 0.48
N ALA A 98 -17.84 14.39 -0.07
CA ALA A 98 -18.87 14.33 -1.11
C ALA A 98 -20.31 14.22 -0.54
N ASN A 99 -20.48 14.38 0.78
CA ASN A 99 -21.78 14.35 1.43
C ASN A 99 -22.47 15.72 1.42
N THR A 100 -23.71 15.77 1.90
CA THR A 100 -24.53 16.99 2.01
C THR A 100 -24.36 17.73 3.34
N ALA A 101 -23.60 17.18 4.29
CA ALA A 101 -23.34 17.75 5.60
C ALA A 101 -21.84 17.76 5.93
N THR A 102 -21.45 18.64 6.85
CA THR A 102 -20.10 18.65 7.43
C THR A 102 -19.79 17.30 8.08
N LYS A 103 -18.59 16.77 7.82
CA LYS A 103 -18.10 15.54 8.42
C LYS A 103 -16.91 15.82 9.30
N ASP A 104 -17.04 15.40 10.56
CA ASP A 104 -15.99 15.45 11.58
C ASP A 104 -15.56 14.03 11.90
N LEU A 105 -14.49 13.58 11.22
CA LEU A 105 -13.93 12.26 11.48
C LEU A 105 -13.06 12.32 12.74
N ALA A 106 -13.19 11.31 13.60
CA ALA A 106 -12.37 11.20 14.80
C ALA A 106 -10.88 10.96 14.44
N SER A 107 -9.97 11.40 15.32
CA SER A 107 -8.57 10.97 15.23
C SER A 107 -8.48 9.46 15.43
N GLY A 108 -7.62 8.79 14.66
CA GLY A 108 -7.47 7.34 14.75
C GLY A 108 -6.15 6.82 14.20
N THR A 109 -5.92 5.53 14.45
CA THR A 109 -4.78 4.79 13.91
C THR A 109 -5.19 4.12 12.60
N TRP A 110 -4.65 4.63 11.49
CA TRP A 110 -4.94 4.15 10.14
C TRP A 110 -3.86 3.15 9.71
N GLY A 111 -4.28 2.01 9.19
CA GLY A 111 -3.38 1.07 8.52
C GLY A 111 -2.90 1.64 7.18
N VAL A 112 -1.64 1.41 6.85
CA VAL A 112 -1.01 1.85 5.61
C VAL A 112 -0.27 0.69 4.99
N VAL A 113 -0.59 0.38 3.74
CA VAL A 113 0.17 -0.59 2.94
C VAL A 113 0.70 0.14 1.71
N VAL A 114 2.01 0.07 1.53
CA VAL A 114 2.71 0.67 0.40
C VAL A 114 3.16 -0.45 -0.52
N THR A 115 2.78 -0.37 -1.79
CA THR A 115 3.21 -1.31 -2.82
C THR A 115 3.97 -0.60 -3.92
N ARG A 116 5.05 -1.21 -4.37
CA ARG A 116 5.88 -0.69 -5.47
C ARG A 116 5.83 -1.64 -6.64
N ARG A 117 5.60 -1.07 -7.82
CA ARG A 117 5.61 -1.79 -9.10
C ARG A 117 6.98 -2.45 -9.30
N GLY A 118 6.96 -3.73 -9.68
CA GLY A 118 8.13 -4.50 -10.12
C GLY A 118 8.59 -4.08 -11.50
#